data_AF-W6NH39-F1
#
_entry.id   AF-W6NH39-F1
#
_cell.length_a   1.000
_cell.length_b   1.000
_cell.length_c   1.000
_cell.angle_alpha   90.00
_cell.angle_beta   90.00
_cell.angle_gamma   90.00
#
_symmetry.space_group_name_H-M   'P 1'
#
loop_
_entity.id
_entity.type
_entity.pdbx_description
1 polymer ?
#
loop_
_entity_poly.entity_id
_entity_poly.type
_entity_poly.pdbx_seq_one_letter_code
_entity_poly.pdbx_strand_id
1 'polypeptide(L)'
;MDDDESIDNGMEVEQPEASSKSAKQVYIPGVSRALKEGEELDFDPGAYKIFYSFETKWSCLSFDFVREDDPSTDLPLKCYIVAGTQADKPKNNELTIMGLKNLNLLEDDDDESEDELSDDDSDDDGDSKKEAIFHSVSVSHYGGVNRIKAQRLGDGTVCAVWNDIGKVQLWNLTNAVKECVNMSTKGKEEKQIQEKPLFSYITKKEGFALDWSKLKQGDFASGDQARNIHIYRMHEGGTWVVDQRALNSHSGEPW
;
A
#
# COMPACT_ATOMS: atom_id res chain seq x y z
N MET A 1 -66.99 -56.40 -16.02
CA MET A 1 -66.49 -56.68 -14.67
C MET A 1 -64.98 -56.63 -14.78
N ASP A 2 -64.42 -55.46 -15.08
CA ASP A 2 -64.05 -54.32 -14.20
C ASP A 2 -62.51 -54.28 -14.34
N ASP A 3 -61.94 -53.37 -15.14
CA ASP A 3 -61.46 -52.05 -14.72
C ASP A 3 -60.87 -52.06 -13.29
N ASP A 4 -59.54 -52.01 -13.16
CA ASP A 4 -58.87 -50.79 -12.66
C ASP A 4 -57.33 -50.94 -12.71
N GLU A 5 -56.69 -49.96 -13.35
CA GLU A 5 -55.26 -49.70 -13.29
C GLU A 5 -54.95 -48.98 -11.97
N SER A 6 -53.86 -49.35 -11.28
CA SER A 6 -53.19 -48.39 -10.39
C SER A 6 -51.68 -48.61 -10.43
N ILE A 7 -51.05 -47.77 -11.24
CA ILE A 7 -49.62 -47.48 -11.23
C ILE A 7 -49.38 -46.59 -10.01
N ASP A 8 -48.75 -47.13 -8.97
CA ASP A 8 -48.27 -46.34 -7.83
C ASP A 8 -46.95 -45.64 -8.21
N ASN A 9 -47.08 -44.44 -8.78
CA ASN A 9 -45.99 -43.48 -8.91
C ASN A 9 -45.74 -42.84 -7.54
N GLY A 10 -44.91 -43.49 -6.72
CA GLY A 10 -44.32 -42.89 -5.52
C GLY A 10 -43.34 -41.79 -5.93
N MET A 11 -43.85 -40.58 -6.08
CA MET A 11 -43.09 -39.35 -6.35
C MET A 11 -42.20 -39.05 -5.14
N GLU A 12 -40.90 -39.35 -5.23
CA GLU A 12 -39.89 -38.79 -4.32
C GLU A 12 -39.89 -37.26 -4.52
N VAL A 13 -40.50 -36.56 -3.57
CA VAL A 13 -40.39 -35.11 -3.48
C VAL A 13 -39.01 -34.82 -2.90
N GLU A 14 -38.02 -34.64 -3.76
CA GLU A 14 -36.78 -33.94 -3.39
C GLU A 14 -37.18 -32.55 -2.89
N GLN A 15 -37.08 -32.34 -1.58
CA GLN A 15 -37.14 -31.00 -1.01
C GLN A 15 -35.90 -30.25 -1.53
N PRO A 16 -36.07 -29.05 -2.12
CA PRO A 16 -34.91 -28.23 -2.42
C PRO A 16 -34.28 -27.87 -1.08
N GLU A 17 -33.01 -28.25 -0.89
CA GLU A 17 -32.20 -27.69 0.19
C GLU A 17 -32.07 -26.19 -0.07
N ALA A 18 -32.99 -25.43 0.51
CA ALA A 18 -32.84 -24.00 0.67
C ALA A 18 -31.58 -23.80 1.51
N SER A 19 -30.46 -23.49 0.85
CA SER A 19 -29.24 -23.05 1.47
C SER A 19 -29.57 -21.78 2.25
N SER A 20 -29.89 -21.94 3.54
CA SER A 20 -30.06 -20.81 4.43
C SER A 20 -28.72 -20.08 4.46
N LYS A 21 -28.63 -18.94 3.77
CA LYS A 21 -27.47 -18.03 3.85
C LYS A 21 -27.24 -17.75 5.33
N SER A 22 -26.26 -18.42 5.94
CA SER A 22 -25.93 -18.25 7.34
C SER A 22 -25.52 -16.79 7.55
N ALA A 23 -26.06 -16.14 8.58
CA ALA A 23 -25.71 -14.75 8.88
C ALA A 23 -24.18 -14.58 8.95
N LYS A 24 -23.61 -13.77 8.06
CA LYS A 24 -22.17 -13.42 8.07
C LYS A 24 -21.83 -12.83 9.44
N GLN A 25 -20.86 -13.42 10.15
CA GLN A 25 -20.40 -12.94 11.45
C GLN A 25 -19.00 -12.34 11.32
N VAL A 26 -18.85 -11.08 11.72
CA VAL A 26 -17.55 -10.39 11.75
C VAL A 26 -16.70 -10.94 12.91
N TYR A 27 -15.46 -11.32 12.62
CA TYR A 27 -14.52 -11.76 13.64
C TYR A 27 -13.88 -10.57 14.37
N ILE A 28 -13.95 -10.58 15.70
CA ILE A 28 -13.36 -9.58 16.59
C ILE A 28 -12.32 -10.28 17.47
N PRO A 29 -11.01 -9.98 17.32
CA PRO A 29 -9.96 -10.56 18.16
C PRO A 29 -10.25 -10.37 19.66
N GLY A 30 -10.27 -11.46 20.42
CA GLY A 30 -10.53 -11.46 21.87
C GLY A 30 -12.01 -11.44 22.27
N VAL A 31 -12.94 -11.30 21.33
CA VAL A 31 -14.40 -11.34 21.59
C VAL A 31 -15.06 -12.52 20.86
N SER A 32 -14.70 -12.74 19.60
CA SER A 32 -15.19 -13.88 18.81
C SER A 32 -14.54 -15.18 19.26
N ARG A 33 -15.23 -16.31 19.01
CA ARG A 33 -14.67 -17.64 19.28
C ARG A 33 -13.37 -17.83 18.48
N ALA A 34 -12.45 -18.63 19.02
CA ALA A 34 -11.27 -19.05 18.27
C ALA A 34 -11.68 -19.75 16.96
N LEU A 35 -10.84 -19.58 15.94
CA LEU A 35 -10.95 -20.29 14.67
C LEU A 35 -10.81 -21.79 14.91
N LYS A 36 -11.64 -22.58 14.23
CA LYS A 36 -11.48 -24.03 14.20
C LYS A 36 -10.31 -24.41 13.28
N GLU A 37 -9.85 -25.64 13.41
CA GLU A 37 -8.88 -26.20 12.48
C GLU A 37 -9.45 -26.19 11.06
N GLY A 38 -8.76 -25.53 10.13
CA GLY A 38 -9.20 -25.33 8.74
C GLY A 38 -10.16 -24.16 8.52
N GLU A 39 -10.47 -23.36 9.54
CA GLU A 39 -11.24 -22.12 9.39
C GLU A 39 -10.30 -20.95 9.13
N GLU A 40 -10.46 -20.28 7.99
CA GLU A 40 -9.70 -19.09 7.61
C GLU A 40 -10.58 -17.86 7.69
N LEU A 41 -9.98 -16.72 8.04
CA LEU A 41 -10.66 -15.43 8.00
C LEU A 41 -10.59 -14.92 6.57
N ASP A 42 -11.75 -14.64 5.99
CA ASP A 42 -11.85 -13.88 4.75
C ASP A 42 -12.30 -12.45 5.05
N PHE A 43 -12.03 -11.54 4.13
CA PHE A 43 -12.51 -10.17 4.23
C PHE A 43 -13.99 -10.10 3.83
N ASP A 44 -14.68 -9.07 4.34
CA ASP A 44 -16.05 -8.76 3.92
C ASP A 44 -15.99 -7.70 2.80
N PRO A 45 -16.35 -8.02 1.54
CA PRO A 45 -16.31 -7.06 0.44
C PRO A 45 -17.17 -5.82 0.71
N GLY A 46 -18.31 -5.98 1.39
CA GLY A 46 -19.21 -4.88 1.72
C GLY A 46 -18.64 -3.87 2.74
N ALA A 47 -17.49 -4.16 3.37
CA ALA A 47 -16.79 -3.24 4.25
C ALA A 47 -15.94 -2.20 3.48
N TYR A 48 -15.75 -2.36 2.17
CA TYR A 48 -14.85 -1.56 1.36
C TYR A 48 -15.54 -1.04 0.09
N LYS A 49 -15.22 0.20 -0.30
CA LYS A 49 -15.61 0.72 -1.63
C LYS A 49 -14.62 0.30 -2.71
N ILE A 50 -13.35 0.16 -2.33
CA ILE A 50 -12.21 -0.16 -3.18
C ILE A 50 -11.30 -1.04 -2.35
N PHE A 51 -10.92 -2.20 -2.89
CA PHE A 51 -9.98 -3.11 -2.25
C PHE A 51 -9.05 -3.72 -3.29
N TYR A 52 -7.75 -3.58 -3.05
CA TYR A 52 -6.71 -4.17 -3.88
C TYR A 52 -5.61 -4.70 -2.98
N SER A 53 -5.16 -5.93 -3.24
CA SER A 53 -4.03 -6.54 -2.58
C SER A 53 -2.86 -6.65 -3.56
N PHE A 54 -1.66 -6.34 -3.09
CA PHE A 54 -0.44 -6.44 -3.87
C PHE A 54 0.72 -6.84 -2.96
N GLU A 55 1.70 -7.52 -3.55
CA GLU A 55 2.86 -8.03 -2.84
C GLU A 55 4.15 -7.32 -3.27
N THR A 56 4.92 -6.91 -2.26
CA THR A 56 6.28 -6.42 -2.42
C THR A 56 7.28 -7.56 -2.21
N LYS A 57 8.45 -7.44 -2.83
CA LYS A 57 9.54 -8.42 -2.72
C LYS A 57 10.01 -8.63 -1.27
N TRP A 58 10.02 -7.56 -0.48
CA TRP A 58 10.40 -7.56 0.92
C TRP A 58 9.34 -6.84 1.74
N SER A 59 9.23 -7.20 3.02
CA SER A 59 8.37 -6.50 3.96
C SER A 59 8.77 -5.03 4.09
N CYS A 60 7.78 -4.14 4.18
CA CYS A 60 7.99 -2.71 4.35
C CYS A 60 7.51 -2.29 5.74
N LEU A 61 8.43 -1.79 6.58
CA LEU A 61 8.06 -1.32 7.92
C LEU A 61 7.32 0.03 7.88
N SER A 62 7.55 0.80 6.83
CA SER A 62 6.93 2.10 6.64
C SER A 62 6.68 2.39 5.17
N PHE A 63 5.65 3.19 4.92
CA PHE A 63 5.33 3.76 3.63
C PHE A 63 4.78 5.18 3.80
N ASP A 64 4.79 5.95 2.72
CA ASP A 64 4.17 7.26 2.64
C ASP A 64 3.61 7.49 1.23
N PHE A 65 2.66 8.42 1.10
CA PHE A 65 2.09 8.76 -0.21
C PHE A 65 2.92 9.85 -0.90
N VAL A 66 3.17 9.67 -2.20
CA VAL A 66 3.67 10.74 -3.06
C VAL A 66 2.48 11.61 -3.45
N ARG A 67 2.44 12.82 -2.91
CA ARG A 67 1.33 13.76 -3.16
C ARG A 67 1.39 14.31 -4.58
N GLU A 68 0.24 14.31 -5.24
CA GLU A 68 0.00 15.07 -6.47
C GLU A 68 -0.42 16.50 -6.12
N ASP A 69 -0.10 17.45 -7.00
CA ASP A 69 -0.43 18.87 -6.80
C ASP A 69 -1.94 19.13 -6.96
N ASP A 70 -2.60 18.36 -7.82
CA ASP A 70 -4.06 18.39 -8.05
C ASP A 70 -4.62 16.96 -8.09
N PRO A 71 -4.89 16.33 -6.93
CA PRO A 71 -5.40 14.97 -6.87
C PRO A 71 -6.87 14.91 -7.30
N SER A 72 -7.19 14.09 -8.30
CA SER A 72 -8.57 13.77 -8.65
C SER A 72 -9.13 12.64 -7.77
N THR A 73 -10.41 12.74 -7.46
CA THR A 73 -11.19 11.69 -6.79
C THR A 73 -12.11 10.95 -7.75
N ASP A 74 -11.99 11.21 -9.06
CA ASP A 74 -12.79 10.59 -10.10
C ASP A 74 -12.25 9.20 -10.43
N LEU A 75 -13.16 8.27 -10.71
CA LEU A 75 -12.79 6.92 -11.10
C LEU A 75 -12.34 6.87 -12.57
N PRO A 76 -11.40 5.96 -12.91
CA PRO A 76 -10.66 5.11 -11.98
C PRO A 76 -9.60 5.88 -11.19
N LEU A 77 -9.46 5.57 -9.90
CA LEU A 77 -8.47 6.21 -9.04
C LEU A 77 -7.05 5.76 -9.39
N LYS A 78 -6.09 6.58 -8.98
CA LYS A 78 -4.66 6.27 -8.98
C LYS A 78 -4.01 6.82 -7.73
N CYS A 79 -2.92 6.20 -7.29
CA CYS A 79 -2.06 6.75 -6.26
C CYS A 79 -0.63 6.24 -6.40
N TYR A 80 0.30 7.00 -5.83
CA TYR A 80 1.71 6.65 -5.80
C TYR A 80 2.18 6.57 -4.35
N ILE A 81 2.86 5.47 -4.02
CA ILE A 81 3.33 5.15 -2.69
C ILE A 81 4.85 5.03 -2.74
N VAL A 82 5.54 5.49 -1.70
CA VAL A 82 6.93 5.14 -1.46
C VAL A 82 7.01 4.29 -0.20
N ALA A 83 7.73 3.19 -0.26
CA ALA A 83 7.97 2.31 0.86
C ALA A 83 9.46 2.03 1.02
N GLY A 84 9.86 1.68 2.23
CA GLY A 84 11.22 1.24 2.52
C GLY A 84 11.21 -0.17 3.08
N THR A 85 12.07 -1.02 2.54
CA THR A 85 12.08 -2.45 2.87
C THR A 85 12.88 -2.77 4.15
N GLN A 86 12.56 -3.92 4.74
CA GLN A 86 13.40 -4.68 5.66
C GLN A 86 13.68 -6.06 5.04
N ALA A 87 14.86 -6.21 4.47
CA ALA A 87 15.32 -7.42 3.81
C ALA A 87 16.21 -8.28 4.73
N ASP A 88 16.44 -9.53 4.33
CA ASP A 88 17.29 -10.51 5.02
C ASP A 88 18.75 -10.04 5.21
N LYS A 89 19.25 -9.23 4.27
CA LYS A 89 20.63 -8.73 4.23
C LYS A 89 20.65 -7.22 4.05
N PRO A 90 21.58 -6.49 4.68
CA PRO A 90 21.66 -5.03 4.57
C PRO A 90 21.67 -4.49 3.14
N LYS A 91 22.35 -5.19 2.21
CA LYS A 91 22.49 -4.79 0.80
C LYS A 91 21.28 -5.07 -0.08
N ASN A 92 20.32 -5.86 0.41
CA ASN A 92 19.13 -6.27 -0.35
C ASN A 92 17.97 -5.30 -0.16
N ASN A 93 18.14 -4.27 0.69
CA ASN A 93 17.12 -3.28 0.94
C ASN A 93 16.99 -2.31 -0.23
N GLU A 94 15.79 -1.75 -0.34
CA GLU A 94 15.43 -0.80 -1.39
C GLU A 94 14.41 0.22 -0.89
N LEU A 95 14.41 1.37 -1.55
CA LEU A 95 13.30 2.31 -1.55
C LEU A 95 12.43 1.95 -2.75
N THR A 96 11.20 1.54 -2.51
CA THR A 96 10.28 1.07 -3.56
C THR A 96 9.22 2.12 -3.79
N ILE A 97 9.17 2.68 -5.00
CA ILE A 97 8.09 3.55 -5.46
C ILE A 97 7.09 2.65 -6.17
N MET A 98 5.83 2.71 -5.76
CA MET A 98 4.74 1.89 -6.31
C MET A 98 3.68 2.80 -6.91
N GLY A 99 3.28 2.52 -8.14
CA GLY A 99 2.19 3.16 -8.84
C GLY A 99 1.01 2.22 -8.93
N LEU A 100 -0.10 2.63 -8.35
CA LEU A 100 -1.39 1.93 -8.40
C LEU A 100 -2.30 2.75 -9.30
N LYS A 101 -2.75 2.18 -10.41
CA LYS A 101 -3.57 2.86 -11.43
C LYS A 101 -4.76 1.99 -11.81
N ASN A 102 -5.75 2.61 -12.44
CA ASN A 102 -6.98 1.94 -12.85
C ASN A 102 -7.74 1.30 -11.67
N LEU A 103 -7.77 1.98 -10.51
CA LEU A 103 -8.44 1.47 -9.31
C LEU A 103 -9.94 1.80 -9.37
N ASN A 104 -10.75 0.78 -9.58
CA ASN A 104 -12.21 0.87 -9.70
C ASN A 104 -12.90 0.53 -8.38
N LEU A 105 -14.21 0.78 -8.30
CA LEU A 105 -15.02 0.31 -7.18
C LEU A 105 -15.08 -1.23 -7.20
N LEU A 106 -15.20 -1.83 -6.02
CA LEU A 106 -15.62 -3.22 -5.91
C LEU A 106 -17.02 -3.37 -6.50
N GLU A 107 -17.25 -4.47 -7.22
CA GLU A 107 -18.59 -4.83 -7.67
C GLU A 107 -19.36 -5.40 -6.47
N ASP A 108 -20.59 -4.95 -6.28
CA ASP A 108 -21.46 -5.47 -5.23
C ASP A 108 -22.01 -6.82 -5.71
N ASP A 109 -21.59 -7.93 -5.08
CA ASP A 109 -22.09 -9.30 -5.36
C ASP A 109 -23.62 -9.47 -5.12
N ASP A 110 -24.30 -8.44 -4.62
CA ASP A 110 -25.75 -8.46 -4.35
C ASP A 110 -26.60 -7.99 -5.55
N ASP A 111 -25.99 -7.47 -6.63
CA ASP A 111 -26.67 -7.20 -7.89
C ASP A 111 -26.61 -8.43 -8.83
N GLU A 112 -27.21 -9.55 -8.41
CA GLU A 112 -27.84 -10.52 -9.33
C GLU A 112 -29.08 -9.85 -9.98
N SER A 113 -28.87 -8.70 -10.64
CA SER A 113 -29.87 -8.11 -11.50
C SER A 113 -29.98 -9.03 -12.71
N GLU A 114 -31.04 -9.82 -12.74
CA GLU A 114 -31.61 -10.42 -13.94
C GLU A 114 -31.96 -9.31 -14.95
N ASP A 115 -30.96 -8.70 -15.58
CA ASP A 115 -31.16 -7.90 -16.79
C ASP A 115 -30.75 -8.75 -17.99
N GLU A 116 -31.78 -9.43 -18.46
CA GLU A 116 -32.04 -10.02 -19.77
C GLU A 116 -31.09 -9.59 -20.92
N LEU A 117 -30.50 -10.60 -21.55
CA LEU A 117 -30.32 -10.74 -23.00
C LEU A 117 -29.98 -9.44 -23.77
N SER A 118 -28.69 -9.11 -23.84
CA SER A 118 -28.13 -8.39 -24.99
C SER A 118 -27.34 -9.37 -25.84
N ASP A 119 -28.03 -10.00 -26.79
CA ASP A 119 -27.41 -10.58 -27.99
C ASP A 119 -26.86 -9.41 -28.83
N ASP A 120 -25.61 -9.02 -28.58
CA ASP A 120 -24.82 -8.23 -29.52
C ASP A 120 -23.49 -8.94 -29.76
N ASP A 121 -23.51 -9.71 -30.84
CA ASP A 121 -22.40 -10.43 -31.46
C ASP A 121 -21.37 -9.43 -32.02
N SER A 122 -20.67 -8.73 -31.11
CA SER A 122 -19.63 -7.75 -31.43
C SER A 122 -18.36 -8.02 -30.62
N ASP A 123 -17.49 -8.83 -31.24
CA ASP A 123 -16.03 -8.93 -31.10
C ASP A 123 -15.36 -8.34 -29.82
N ASP A 124 -15.01 -9.25 -28.90
CA ASP A 124 -13.72 -9.35 -28.19
C ASP A 124 -12.93 -8.04 -27.92
N ASP A 125 -13.36 -7.23 -26.94
CA ASP A 125 -12.48 -6.23 -26.26
C ASP A 125 -13.06 -5.61 -24.95
N GLY A 126 -14.05 -6.26 -24.32
CA GLY A 126 -14.87 -5.65 -23.26
C GLY A 126 -14.33 -5.74 -21.82
N ASP A 127 -13.61 -6.81 -21.47
CA ASP A 127 -13.32 -7.13 -20.07
C ASP A 127 -11.95 -6.61 -19.58
N SER A 128 -11.09 -6.20 -20.51
CA SER A 128 -9.72 -5.80 -20.22
C SER A 128 -9.57 -4.36 -19.70
N LYS A 129 -10.67 -3.64 -19.46
CA LYS A 129 -10.70 -2.22 -19.02
C LYS A 129 -10.75 -2.03 -17.50
N LYS A 130 -11.11 -3.05 -16.72
CA LYS A 130 -11.25 -2.92 -15.25
C LYS A 130 -10.05 -3.39 -14.44
N GLU A 131 -9.07 -4.03 -15.08
CA GLU A 131 -7.93 -4.63 -14.37
C GLU A 131 -7.03 -3.54 -13.77
N ALA A 132 -6.78 -3.63 -12.46
CA ALA A 132 -5.89 -2.71 -11.77
C ALA A 132 -4.45 -2.90 -12.22
N ILE A 133 -3.72 -1.80 -12.28
CA ILE A 133 -2.36 -1.74 -12.78
C ILE A 133 -1.43 -1.44 -11.60
N PHE A 134 -0.45 -2.32 -11.39
CA PHE A 134 0.58 -2.16 -10.37
C PHE A 134 1.97 -2.14 -11.01
N HIS A 135 2.69 -1.04 -10.80
CA HIS A 135 4.07 -0.90 -11.25
C HIS A 135 4.97 -0.50 -10.10
N SER A 136 6.24 -0.89 -10.14
CA SER A 136 7.20 -0.45 -9.14
C SER A 136 8.57 -0.08 -9.70
N VAL A 137 9.16 0.93 -9.08
CA VAL A 137 10.55 1.34 -9.31
C VAL A 137 11.30 1.27 -8.00
N SER A 138 12.37 0.48 -7.96
CA SER A 138 13.20 0.31 -6.77
C SER A 138 14.53 1.04 -6.88
N VAL A 139 14.96 1.64 -5.77
CA VAL A 139 16.28 2.27 -5.60
C VAL A 139 17.04 1.49 -4.53
N SER A 140 18.23 0.98 -4.84
CA SER A 140 19.03 0.22 -3.88
C SER A 140 19.38 1.06 -2.63
N HIS A 141 19.17 0.49 -1.46
CA HIS A 141 19.45 1.12 -0.16
C HIS A 141 20.24 0.15 0.73
N TYR A 142 21.22 0.65 1.48
CA TYR A 142 22.00 -0.17 2.41
C TYR A 142 21.51 0.03 3.85
N GLY A 143 21.05 -1.06 4.47
CA GLY A 143 20.37 -1.07 5.76
C GLY A 143 18.84 -1.12 5.61
N GLY A 144 18.14 -1.68 6.59
CA GLY A 144 16.68 -1.69 6.64
C GLY A 144 16.11 -0.30 6.89
N VAL A 145 14.97 0.00 6.26
CA VAL A 145 14.32 1.31 6.36
C VAL A 145 13.28 1.30 7.48
N ASN A 146 13.58 1.97 8.58
CA ASN A 146 12.71 2.08 9.74
C ASN A 146 11.56 3.07 9.52
N ARG A 147 11.85 4.21 8.88
CA ARG A 147 10.85 5.20 8.50
C ARG A 147 11.21 5.89 7.19
N ILE A 148 10.24 6.02 6.29
CA ILE A 148 10.31 6.83 5.09
C ILE A 148 9.21 7.89 5.08
N LYS A 149 9.54 9.12 4.67
CA LYS A 149 8.56 10.20 4.49
C LYS A 149 8.82 10.94 3.19
N ALA A 150 7.81 11.02 2.33
CA ALA A 150 7.91 11.70 1.04
C ALA A 150 7.54 13.18 1.18
N GLN A 151 8.16 14.03 0.35
CA GLN A 151 7.82 15.46 0.28
C GLN A 151 8.03 15.97 -1.15
N ARG A 152 7.07 16.77 -1.62
CA ARG A 152 7.21 17.55 -2.85
C ARG A 152 7.93 18.87 -2.54
N LEU A 153 8.99 19.15 -3.30
CA LEU A 153 9.80 20.37 -3.19
C LEU A 153 9.87 21.02 -4.58
N GLY A 154 8.96 21.97 -4.83
CA GLY A 154 8.71 22.46 -6.18
C GLY A 154 8.28 21.30 -7.10
N ASP A 155 8.91 21.20 -8.26
CA ASP A 155 8.63 20.13 -9.22
C ASP A 155 9.30 18.79 -8.87
N GLY A 156 10.16 18.76 -7.84
CA GLY A 156 10.88 17.59 -7.40
C GLY A 156 10.15 16.78 -6.32
N THR A 157 10.36 15.46 -6.33
CA THR A 157 9.93 14.58 -5.24
C THR A 157 11.17 14.06 -4.52
N VAL A 158 11.23 14.27 -3.21
CA VAL A 158 12.28 13.73 -2.34
C VAL A 158 11.67 12.84 -1.26
N CYS A 159 12.50 12.00 -0.64
CA CYS A 159 12.14 11.36 0.61
C CYS A 159 13.25 11.46 1.64
N ALA A 160 12.85 11.59 2.91
CA ALA A 160 13.72 11.38 4.04
C ALA A 160 13.59 9.92 4.50
N VAL A 161 14.71 9.31 4.83
CA VAL A 161 14.82 7.90 5.23
C VAL A 161 15.57 7.83 6.55
N TRP A 162 15.00 7.14 7.53
CA TRP A 162 15.66 6.72 8.76
C TRP A 162 15.91 5.22 8.70
N ASN A 163 17.16 4.78 8.86
CA ASN A 163 17.52 3.36 8.75
C ASN A 163 18.11 2.74 10.03
N ASP A 164 18.16 1.41 10.04
CA ASP A 164 18.62 0.55 11.14
C ASP A 164 20.11 0.67 11.47
N ILE A 165 20.93 1.16 10.54
CA ILE A 165 22.35 1.44 10.76
C ILE A 165 22.62 2.82 11.36
N GLY A 166 21.58 3.51 11.86
CA GLY A 166 21.72 4.81 12.53
C GLY A 166 22.05 5.95 11.57
N LYS A 167 21.48 5.93 10.35
CA LYS A 167 21.60 7.04 9.40
C LYS A 167 20.25 7.63 9.05
N VAL A 168 20.27 8.95 8.93
CA VAL A 168 19.20 9.73 8.32
C VAL A 168 19.69 10.21 6.98
N GLN A 169 18.95 9.88 5.93
CA GLN A 169 19.32 10.16 4.56
C GLN A 169 18.21 10.89 3.84
N LEU A 170 18.59 11.70 2.86
CA LEU A 170 17.66 12.32 1.93
C LEU A 170 17.94 11.80 0.52
N TRP A 171 16.90 11.43 -0.20
CA TRP A 171 16.99 10.85 -1.54
C TRP A 171 16.14 11.64 -2.53
N ASN A 172 16.64 11.80 -3.74
CA ASN A 172 15.86 12.31 -4.86
C ASN A 172 15.09 11.16 -5.50
N LEU A 173 13.76 11.22 -5.46
CA LEU A 173 12.89 10.22 -6.08
C LEU A 173 12.25 10.71 -7.37
N THR A 174 12.58 11.93 -7.83
CA THR A 174 11.93 12.55 -9.00
C THR A 174 11.99 11.66 -10.24
N ASN A 175 13.15 11.07 -10.53
CA ASN A 175 13.31 10.17 -11.68
C ASN A 175 12.54 8.87 -11.49
N ALA A 176 12.61 8.26 -10.30
CA ALA A 176 11.88 7.04 -9.98
C ALA A 176 10.36 7.21 -10.11
N VAL A 177 9.83 8.32 -9.58
CA VAL A 177 8.42 8.66 -9.66
C VAL A 177 8.00 8.92 -11.11
N LYS A 178 8.76 9.71 -11.87
CA LYS A 178 8.47 9.93 -13.31
C LYS A 178 8.43 8.63 -14.10
N GLU A 179 9.40 7.75 -13.87
CA GLU A 179 9.44 6.44 -14.50
C GLU A 179 8.21 5.61 -14.13
N CYS A 180 7.85 5.55 -12.86
CA CYS A 180 6.66 4.83 -12.38
C CYS A 180 5.35 5.41 -12.93
N VAL A 181 5.27 6.74 -13.10
CA VAL A 181 4.13 7.43 -13.73
C VAL A 181 4.00 7.03 -15.20
N ASN A 182 5.12 6.89 -15.92
CA ASN A 182 5.14 6.59 -17.34
C ASN A 182 4.92 5.10 -17.68
N MET A 183 5.08 4.17 -16.73
CA MET A 183 4.73 2.76 -16.93
C MET A 183 3.22 2.62 -17.14
N SER A 184 2.79 1.98 -18.23
CA SER A 184 1.38 1.87 -18.61
C SER A 184 1.00 0.49 -19.15
N THR A 185 1.96 -0.43 -19.26
CA THR A 185 1.73 -1.80 -19.66
C THR A 185 0.83 -2.53 -18.67
N LYS A 186 -0.09 -3.34 -19.20
CA LYS A 186 -0.94 -4.21 -18.38
C LYS A 186 -0.04 -5.25 -17.69
N GLY A 187 -0.14 -5.35 -16.36
CA GLY A 187 0.63 -6.29 -15.55
C GLY A 187 1.70 -5.64 -14.64
N LYS A 188 2.38 -6.50 -13.87
CA LYS A 188 3.41 -6.11 -12.91
C LYS A 188 4.73 -5.83 -13.62
N GLU A 189 5.15 -4.57 -13.64
CA GLU A 189 6.51 -4.17 -14.03
C GLU A 189 7.32 -3.74 -12.83
N GLU A 190 8.57 -4.22 -12.76
CA GLU A 190 9.53 -3.84 -11.73
C GLU A 190 10.80 -3.34 -12.42
N LYS A 191 11.23 -2.12 -12.10
CA LYS A 191 12.49 -1.54 -12.61
C LYS A 191 13.38 -1.14 -11.45
N GLN A 192 14.67 -1.44 -11.55
CA GLN A 192 15.65 -0.96 -10.60
C GLN A 192 16.46 0.19 -11.19
N ILE A 193 16.60 1.28 -10.44
CA ILE A 193 17.47 2.41 -10.80
C ILE A 193 18.55 2.62 -9.74
N GLN A 194 19.64 3.26 -10.14
CA GLN A 194 20.72 3.64 -9.23
C GLN A 194 20.64 5.13 -8.93
N GLU A 195 20.46 5.45 -7.66
CA GLU A 195 20.55 6.81 -7.14
C GLU A 195 21.48 6.80 -5.92
N LYS A 196 21.96 7.98 -5.53
CA LYS A 196 22.73 8.16 -4.30
C LYS A 196 21.97 9.12 -3.38
N PRO A 197 22.14 9.02 -2.05
CA PRO A 197 21.54 9.98 -1.15
C PRO A 197 22.10 11.38 -1.45
N LEU A 198 21.20 12.37 -1.55
CA LEU A 198 21.52 13.80 -1.61
C LEU A 198 22.25 14.25 -0.35
N PHE A 199 21.88 13.64 0.78
CA PHE A 199 22.36 13.99 2.10
C PHE A 199 22.38 12.74 2.99
N SER A 200 23.37 12.66 3.89
CA SER A 200 23.43 11.58 4.89
C SER A 200 24.03 12.12 6.20
N TYR A 201 23.35 11.80 7.30
CA TYR A 201 23.79 12.09 8.66
C TYR A 201 23.82 10.82 9.49
N ILE A 202 24.84 10.67 10.33
CA ILE A 202 24.99 9.53 11.26
C ILE A 202 24.54 9.99 12.64
N THR A 203 23.58 9.28 13.23
CA THR A 203 23.07 9.52 14.58
C THR A 203 23.80 8.64 15.59
N LYS A 204 23.60 8.88 16.90
CA LYS A 204 24.26 8.08 17.94
C LYS A 204 23.69 6.66 18.03
N LYS A 205 22.39 6.52 17.78
CA LYS A 205 21.66 5.25 17.73
C LYS A 205 20.65 5.30 16.61
N GLU A 206 20.12 4.14 16.23
CA GLU A 206 18.94 4.07 15.38
C GLU A 206 17.70 4.66 16.07
N GLY A 207 16.57 4.60 15.40
CA GLY A 207 15.36 5.32 15.73
C GLY A 207 14.28 5.05 14.70
N PHE A 208 13.12 5.67 14.92
CA PHE A 208 11.95 5.50 14.07
C PHE A 208 11.22 6.82 13.82
N ALA A 209 11.53 7.89 14.57
CA ALA A 209 10.82 9.15 14.44
C ALA A 209 11.42 9.96 13.27
N LEU A 210 10.57 10.35 12.33
CA LEU A 210 10.91 11.16 11.16
C LEU A 210 9.65 11.84 10.65
N ASP A 211 9.69 13.16 10.50
CA ASP A 211 8.61 13.90 9.85
C ASP A 211 9.08 15.23 9.25
N TRP A 212 8.39 15.68 8.21
CA TRP A 212 8.63 16.96 7.55
C TRP A 212 7.95 18.11 8.29
N SER A 213 8.59 19.28 8.28
CA SER A 213 8.01 20.50 8.83
C SER A 213 6.84 20.98 7.96
N LYS A 214 5.69 21.21 8.60
CA LYS A 214 4.53 21.86 7.95
C LYS A 214 4.68 23.38 7.82
N LEU A 215 5.66 23.97 8.52
CA LEU A 215 5.84 25.43 8.60
C LEU A 215 6.95 25.96 7.69
N LYS A 216 7.95 25.12 7.40
CA LYS A 216 9.09 25.46 6.56
C LYS A 216 9.34 24.34 5.58
N GLN A 217 9.09 24.61 4.31
CA GLN A 217 9.28 23.63 3.25
C GLN A 217 10.73 23.14 3.24
N GLY A 218 10.91 21.83 3.14
CA GLY A 218 12.22 21.20 3.11
C GLY A 218 12.86 20.99 4.48
N ASP A 219 12.42 21.66 5.54
CA ASP A 219 12.90 21.33 6.89
C ASP A 219 12.26 20.03 7.36
N PHE A 220 13.01 19.20 8.09
CA PHE A 220 12.48 18.00 8.72
C PHE A 220 13.17 17.74 10.05
N ALA A 221 12.58 16.84 10.83
CA ALA A 221 13.08 16.47 12.13
C ALA A 221 13.08 14.96 12.29
N SER A 222 13.93 14.49 13.19
CA SER A 222 14.12 13.07 13.42
C SER A 222 14.53 12.79 14.86
N GLY A 223 14.27 11.57 15.35
CA GLY A 223 14.53 11.21 16.75
C GLY A 223 15.19 9.84 16.87
N ASP A 224 16.28 9.78 17.63
CA ASP A 224 17.01 8.53 17.93
C ASP A 224 16.63 7.92 19.30
N GLN A 225 16.96 6.64 19.47
CA GLN A 225 16.84 5.92 20.75
C GLN A 225 17.78 6.43 21.84
N ALA A 226 18.67 7.37 21.53
CA ALA A 226 19.51 8.06 22.50
C ALA A 226 18.88 9.38 22.99
N ARG A 227 17.59 9.60 22.74
CA ARG A 227 16.79 10.77 23.17
C ARG A 227 17.28 12.08 22.55
N ASN A 228 17.86 12.01 21.37
CA ASN A 228 18.26 13.19 20.59
C ASN A 228 17.22 13.43 19.50
N ILE A 229 16.73 14.66 19.42
CA ILE A 229 15.99 15.14 18.25
C ILE A 229 16.94 15.99 17.41
N HIS A 230 17.09 15.61 16.15
CA HIS A 230 17.89 16.33 15.17
C HIS A 230 16.98 17.10 14.20
N ILE A 231 17.34 18.35 13.92
CA ILE A 231 16.63 19.21 12.96
C ILE A 231 17.52 19.38 11.73
N TYR A 232 16.93 19.17 10.56
CA TYR A 232 17.59 19.28 9.26
C TYR A 232 16.95 20.45 8.54
N ARG A 233 17.78 21.42 8.15
CA ARG A 233 17.31 22.63 7.46
C ARG A 233 17.73 22.62 6.01
N MET A 234 16.77 22.93 5.14
CA MET A 234 17.06 23.15 3.73
C MET A 234 17.71 24.53 3.55
N HIS A 235 18.85 24.55 2.87
CA HIS A 235 19.58 25.76 2.48
C HIS A 235 19.49 25.96 0.96
N GLU A 236 19.94 27.14 0.51
CA GLU A 236 20.04 27.45 -0.92
C GLU A 236 20.84 26.37 -1.68
N GLY A 237 20.45 26.15 -2.94
CA GLY A 237 21.05 25.12 -3.79
C GLY A 237 20.63 23.68 -3.48
N GLY A 238 19.58 23.47 -2.67
CA GLY A 238 19.06 22.13 -2.37
C GLY A 238 20.01 21.32 -1.49
N THR A 239 20.65 21.98 -0.53
CA THR A 239 21.53 21.33 0.46
C THR A 239 20.85 21.29 1.82
N TRP A 240 21.15 20.26 2.62
CA TRP A 240 20.63 20.14 3.98
C TRP A 240 21.75 20.23 5.00
N VAL A 241 21.51 21.01 6.06
CA VAL A 241 22.42 21.14 7.19
C VAL A 241 21.71 20.67 8.45
N VAL A 242 22.42 19.95 9.30
CA VAL A 242 21.91 19.52 10.61
C VAL A 242 22.29 20.55 11.66
N ASP A 243 21.35 20.89 12.52
CA ASP A 243 21.67 21.67 13.71
C ASP A 243 22.75 20.98 14.55
N GLN A 244 23.80 21.73 14.89
CA GLN A 244 24.96 21.20 15.61
C GLN A 244 24.61 20.62 16.99
N ARG A 245 23.51 21.11 17.60
CA ARG A 245 23.08 20.71 18.92
C ARG A 245 21.71 20.06 18.83
N ALA A 246 21.68 18.74 19.06
CA ALA A 246 20.42 18.02 19.18
C ALA A 246 19.60 18.57 20.35
N LEU A 247 18.27 18.59 20.18
CA LEU A 247 17.36 18.89 21.26
C LEU A 247 17.26 17.66 22.16
N ASN A 248 17.52 17.83 23.46
CA ASN A 248 17.64 16.73 24.43
C ASN A 248 17.07 17.09 25.81
N SER A 249 16.29 18.16 25.93
CA SER A 249 15.66 18.60 27.18
C SER A 249 14.42 17.78 27.57
N HIS A 250 13.94 16.91 26.69
CA HIS A 250 12.78 16.07 26.93
C HIS A 250 13.19 14.78 27.65
N SER A 251 12.54 14.47 28.76
CA SER A 251 12.65 13.19 29.46
C SER A 251 11.50 12.29 29.04
N GLY A 252 11.75 11.32 28.15
CA GLY A 252 10.84 10.20 27.97
C GLY A 252 11.10 9.14 29.06
N GLU A 253 10.04 8.69 29.73
CA GLU A 253 10.14 7.49 30.58
C GLU A 253 10.27 6.25 29.69
N PRO A 254 11.17 5.31 30.01
CA PRO A 254 11.18 4.01 29.34
C PRO A 254 9.91 3.23 29.71
N TRP A 255 9.25 2.66 28.71
CA TRP A 255 8.15 1.71 28.87
C TRP A 255 8.66 0.36 29.39
#